data_AF-A0AAE3DV93-F1
#
_entry.id   AF-A0AAE3DV93-F1
#
_cell.length_a   1.000
_cell.length_b   1.000
_cell.length_c   1.000
_cell.angle_alpha   90.00
_cell.angle_beta   90.00
_cell.angle_gamma   90.00
#
_symmetry.space_group_name_H-M   'P 1'
#
loop_
_entity.id
_entity.type
_entity.pdbx_description
1 polymer ?
#
loop_
_entity_poly.entity_id
_entity_poly.type
_entity_poly.pdbx_seq_one_letter_code
_entity_poly.pdbx_strand_id
1 'polypeptide(L)'
;MIRILCTIFGISQTYLSKLFRKYSTESFNRHLATLRIEKAKEIMEDNPDLFIKDIAAMVGFSDQFYFSRIFHSITGMSPAEYMKNHKGISCDAKS
;
A
#
# COMPACT_ATOMS: atom_id res chain seq x y z
N MET A 1 0.22 -1.72 -13.71
CA MET A 1 1.15 -0.81 -13.00
C MET A 1 2.60 -0.92 -13.44
N ILE A 2 3.28 -2.08 -13.28
CA ILE A 2 4.61 -2.28 -13.87
C ILE A 2 4.61 -2.03 -15.40
N ARG A 3 3.50 -2.35 -16.09
CA ARG A 3 3.27 -2.00 -17.50
C ARG A 3 3.32 -0.48 -17.79
N ILE A 4 2.78 0.34 -16.88
CA ILE A 4 2.74 1.80 -17.05
C ILE A 4 4.15 2.39 -16.87
N LEU A 5 4.88 1.94 -15.85
CA LEU A 5 6.27 2.34 -15.65
C LEU A 5 7.15 1.94 -16.85
N CYS A 6 6.95 0.74 -17.40
CA CYS A 6 7.63 0.30 -18.61
C CYS A 6 7.38 1.25 -19.79
N THR A 7 6.13 1.72 -19.95
CA THR A 7 5.78 2.70 -20.98
C THR A 7 6.39 4.07 -20.70
N ILE A 8 6.38 4.56 -19.46
CA ILE A 8 6.92 5.87 -19.08
C ILE A 8 8.44 5.91 -19.26
N PHE A 9 9.15 4.85 -18.84
CA PHE A 9 10.60 4.79 -18.88
C PHE A 9 11.15 4.20 -20.19
N GLY A 10 10.29 3.77 -21.12
CA GLY A 10 10.69 3.18 -22.40
C GLY A 10 11.40 1.82 -22.29
N ILE A 11 11.15 1.08 -21.20
CA ILE A 11 11.85 -0.19 -20.90
C ILE A 11 10.86 -1.35 -20.93
N SER A 12 11.26 -2.50 -21.48
CA SER A 12 10.36 -3.66 -21.52
C SER A 12 10.13 -4.25 -20.12
N GLN A 13 8.91 -4.76 -19.88
CA GLN A 13 8.53 -5.41 -18.62
C GLN A 13 9.46 -6.56 -18.23
N THR A 14 9.93 -7.30 -19.23
CA THR A 14 10.90 -8.40 -19.06
C THR A 14 12.27 -7.87 -18.64
N TYR A 15 12.71 -6.74 -19.20
CA TYR A 15 13.97 -6.11 -18.83
C TYR A 15 13.91 -5.50 -17.42
N LEU A 16 12.83 -4.79 -17.09
CA LEU A 16 12.63 -4.24 -15.75
C LEU A 16 12.56 -5.36 -14.69
N SER A 17 11.89 -6.47 -14.99
CA SER A 17 11.82 -7.63 -14.10
C SER A 17 13.19 -8.32 -13.92
N LYS A 18 13.98 -8.42 -14.99
CA LYS A 18 15.36 -8.94 -14.93
C LYS A 18 16.28 -8.02 -14.14
N LEU A 19 16.17 -6.71 -14.33
CA LEU A 19 16.94 -5.71 -13.59
C LEU A 19 16.56 -5.76 -12.10
N PHE A 20 15.27 -5.82 -11.78
CA PHE A 20 14.82 -5.94 -10.39
C PHE A 20 15.29 -7.23 -9.73
N ARG A 21 15.24 -8.38 -10.42
CA ARG A 21 15.83 -9.63 -9.89
C ARG A 21 17.35 -9.57 -9.69
N LYS A 22 18.05 -8.70 -10.42
CA LYS A 22 19.50 -8.55 -10.33
C LYS A 22 19.92 -7.67 -9.13
N TYR A 23 19.08 -6.72 -8.73
CA TYR A 23 19.39 -5.75 -7.67
C TYR A 23 18.52 -5.90 -6.41
N SER A 24 17.44 -6.69 -6.45
CA SER A 24 16.53 -6.93 -5.34
C SER A 24 16.26 -8.42 -5.18
N THR A 25 16.28 -8.89 -3.93
CA THR A 25 15.90 -10.26 -3.56
C THR A 25 14.40 -10.50 -3.64
N GLU A 26 13.60 -9.44 -3.83
CA GLU A 26 12.14 -9.49 -3.84
C GLU A 26 11.55 -9.12 -5.19
N SER A 27 10.31 -9.56 -5.42
CA SER A 27 9.58 -9.18 -6.63
C SER A 27 9.29 -7.67 -6.63
N PHE A 28 9.35 -7.04 -7.81
CA PHE A 28 8.98 -5.63 -8.00
C PHE A 28 7.62 -5.29 -7.37
N ASN A 29 6.63 -6.19 -7.51
CA ASN A 29 5.29 -5.98 -6.95
C ASN A 29 5.31 -5.95 -5.42
N ARG A 30 6.15 -6.77 -4.77
CA ARG A 30 6.28 -6.77 -3.30
C ARG A 30 6.95 -5.50 -2.82
N HIS A 31 8.05 -5.10 -3.46
CA HIS A 31 8.74 -3.86 -3.11
C HIS A 31 7.82 -2.64 -3.29
N LEU A 32 7.08 -2.56 -4.39
CA LEU A 32 6.12 -1.49 -4.64
C LEU A 32 4.94 -1.53 -3.66
N ALA A 33 4.48 -2.72 -3.28
CA ALA A 33 3.47 -2.87 -2.24
C ALA A 33 3.98 -2.32 -0.90
N THR A 34 5.21 -2.63 -0.50
CA THR A 34 5.83 -2.08 0.72
C THR A 34 5.87 -0.56 0.68
N LEU A 35 6.37 0.06 -0.39
CA LEU A 35 6.40 1.52 -0.54
C LEU A 35 4.99 2.14 -0.45
N ARG A 36 3.98 1.50 -1.03
CA ARG A 36 2.59 1.96 -0.89
C ARG A 36 2.07 1.88 0.53
N ILE A 37 2.38 0.79 1.23
CA ILE A 37 1.94 0.61 2.61
C ILE A 37 2.62 1.64 3.51
N GLU A 38 3.91 1.93 3.30
CA GLU A 38 4.60 3.03 3.99
C GLU A 38 3.90 4.36 3.74
N LYS A 39 3.58 4.67 2.48
CA LYS A 39 2.84 5.90 2.17
C LYS A 39 1.43 5.92 2.78
N ALA A 40 0.76 4.77 2.85
CA ALA A 40 -0.55 4.64 3.47
C ALA A 40 -0.48 4.94 4.97
N LYS A 41 0.58 4.50 5.66
CA LYS A 41 0.81 4.82 7.08
C LYS A 41 0.97 6.31 7.31
N GLU A 42 1.78 6.99 6.49
CA GLU A 42 1.93 8.46 6.56
C GLU A 42 0.58 9.16 6.40
N ILE A 43 -0.23 8.76 5.41
CA ILE A 43 -1.56 9.36 5.21
C ILE A 43 -2.49 9.07 6.39
N MET A 44 -2.42 7.88 6.98
CA MET A 44 -3.20 7.50 8.16
C MET A 44 -2.81 8.31 9.40
N GLU A 45 -1.53 8.62 9.56
CA GLU A 45 -0.99 9.43 10.65
C GLU A 45 -1.38 10.91 10.49
N ASP A 46 -1.28 11.44 9.27
CA ASP A 46 -1.63 12.83 8.97
C ASP A 46 -3.16 13.07 8.97
N ASN A 47 -3.95 12.05 8.62
CA ASN A 47 -5.39 12.16 8.41
C ASN A 47 -6.14 10.98 9.04
N PRO A 48 -6.28 10.95 10.37
CA PRO A 48 -6.91 9.83 11.06
C PRO A 48 -8.38 9.61 10.66
N ASP A 49 -9.09 10.64 10.19
CA ASP A 49 -10.52 10.57 9.87
C ASP A 49 -10.86 10.06 8.47
N LEU A 50 -9.86 9.80 7.63
CA LEU A 50 -10.10 9.25 6.31
C LEU A 50 -10.60 7.80 6.38
N PHE A 51 -11.48 7.45 5.45
CA PHE A 51 -11.90 6.07 5.32
C PHE A 51 -10.79 5.22 4.69
N ILE A 52 -10.64 3.98 5.16
CA ILE A 52 -9.65 3.01 4.66
C ILE A 52 -9.79 2.80 3.14
N LYS A 53 -11.02 2.84 2.60
CA LYS A 53 -11.28 2.76 1.16
C LYS A 53 -10.62 3.88 0.37
N ASP A 54 -10.62 5.10 0.92
CA ASP A 54 -10.12 6.29 0.26
C ASP A 54 -8.59 6.28 0.28
N ILE A 55 -7.99 5.87 1.41
CA ILE A 55 -6.54 5.67 1.51
C ILE A 55 -6.07 4.58 0.55
N ALA A 56 -6.77 3.45 0.47
CA ALA A 56 -6.48 2.40 -0.49
C ALA A 56 -6.46 2.95 -1.92
N ALA A 57 -7.45 3.77 -2.29
CA ALA A 57 -7.49 4.41 -3.60
C ALA A 57 -6.33 5.40 -3.81
N MET A 58 -6.01 6.24 -2.81
CA MET A 58 -4.91 7.23 -2.87
C MET A 58 -3.55 6.58 -3.08
N VAL A 59 -3.28 5.46 -2.42
CA VAL A 59 -2.02 4.73 -2.60
C VAL A 59 -2.05 3.81 -3.82
N GLY A 60 -3.14 3.75 -4.58
CA GLY A 60 -3.23 3.06 -5.88
C GLY A 60 -3.67 1.60 -5.81
N PHE A 61 -4.42 1.23 -4.77
CA PHE A 61 -5.16 -0.03 -4.71
C PHE A 61 -6.61 0.17 -5.14
N SER A 62 -7.04 -0.63 -6.11
CA SER A 62 -8.41 -0.59 -6.63
C SER A 62 -9.41 -1.34 -5.74
N ASP A 63 -8.91 -2.21 -4.86
CA ASP A 63 -9.69 -3.08 -3.98
C ASP A 63 -9.22 -2.91 -2.53
N GLN A 64 -10.13 -2.47 -1.66
CA GLN A 64 -9.88 -2.25 -0.24
C GLN A 64 -9.58 -3.54 0.54
N PHE A 65 -10.18 -4.67 0.15
CA PHE A 65 -9.93 -5.97 0.78
C PHE A 65 -8.54 -6.48 0.42
N TYR A 66 -8.13 -6.31 -0.84
CA TYR A 66 -6.77 -6.63 -1.27
C TYR A 66 -5.74 -5.75 -0.56
N PHE A 67 -6.00 -4.43 -0.48
CA PHE A 67 -5.18 -3.51 0.33
C PHE A 67 -5.05 -4.00 1.78
N SER A 68 -6.17 -4.33 2.42
CA SER A 68 -6.16 -4.77 3.82
C SER A 68 -5.35 -6.05 4.06
N ARG A 69 -5.41 -7.02 3.14
CA ARG A 69 -4.58 -8.24 3.20
C ARG A 69 -3.09 -7.91 3.06
N ILE A 70 -2.74 -7.05 2.12
CA ILE A 70 -1.34 -6.65 1.88
C ILE A 70 -0.80 -5.82 3.05
N PHE A 71 -1.61 -4.89 3.55
CA PHE A 71 -1.28 -4.08 4.72
C PHE A 71 -1.03 -4.98 5.94
N HIS A 72 -1.91 -5.94 6.22
CA HIS A 72 -1.71 -6.91 7.30
C HIS A 72 -0.47 -7.78 7.09
N SER A 73 -0.25 -8.29 5.87
CA SER A 73 0.94 -9.08 5.56
C SER A 73 2.26 -8.34 5.76
N ILE A 74 2.26 -7.02 5.62
CA ILE A 74 3.48 -6.19 5.74
C ILE A 74 3.64 -5.61 7.15
N THR A 75 2.55 -5.22 7.79
CA THR A 75 2.57 -4.50 9.07
C THR A 75 2.25 -5.38 10.28
N GLY A 76 1.70 -6.57 10.06
CA GLY A 76 1.22 -7.48 11.11
C GLY A 76 -0.16 -7.13 11.68
N MET A 77 -0.78 -6.03 11.27
CA MET A 77 -2.08 -5.57 11.78
C MET A 77 -2.98 -5.07 10.64
N SER A 78 -4.29 -5.08 10.84
CA SER A 78 -5.21 -4.54 9.83
C SER A 78 -5.10 -3.01 9.75
N PRO A 79 -5.46 -2.40 8.60
CA PRO A 79 -5.51 -0.94 8.46
C PRO A 79 -6.40 -0.27 9.53
N ALA A 80 -7.51 -0.91 9.90
CA ALA A 80 -8.43 -0.42 10.90
C ALA A 80 -7.82 -0.43 12.31
N GLU A 81 -7.10 -1.49 12.67
CA GLU A 81 -6.35 -1.57 13.93
C GLU A 81 -5.22 -0.54 13.98
N TYR A 82 -4.50 -0.36 12.86
CA TYR A 82 -3.45 0.65 12.76
C TYR A 82 -4.02 2.04 13.04
N MET A 83 -5.11 2.42 12.37
CA MET A 83 -5.78 3.70 12.61
C MET A 83 -6.31 3.82 14.03
N LYS A 84 -6.93 2.77 14.59
CA LYS A 84 -7.47 2.79 15.96
C LYS A 84 -6.37 3.03 16.99
N ASN A 85 -5.19 2.47 16.79
CA ASN A 85 -4.04 2.66 17.68
C ASN A 85 -3.49 4.11 17.62
N HIS A 86 -3.66 4.79 16.49
CA HIS A 86 -3.32 6.21 16.33
C HIS A 86 -4.45 7.14 16.76
N LYS A 87 -5.71 6.68 16.70
CA LYS A 87 -6.91 7.35 17.22
C LYS A 87 -7.13 7.09 18.71
N GLY A 88 -6.12 7.22 19.56
CA GLY A 88 -6.26 7.12 21.02
C GLY A 88 -7.25 8.10 21.67
N ILE A 89 -8.09 8.84 20.93
CA ILE A 89 -9.20 9.67 21.38
C ILE A 89 -10.32 9.71 20.29
N SER A 90 -11.29 8.78 20.36
CA SER A 90 -12.73 9.04 20.17
C SER A 90 -13.50 7.74 19.94
N CYS A 91 -14.56 7.63 20.74
CA CYS A 91 -15.51 6.53 20.80
C CYS A 91 -16.36 6.39 19.52
N ASP A 92 -17.06 5.26 19.49
CA ASP A 92 -18.34 4.99 18.81
C ASP A 92 -18.32 4.39 17.39
N ALA A 93 -18.64 3.09 17.38
CA ALA A 93 -19.71 2.44 16.62
C ALA A 93 -20.17 3.04 15.28
N LYS A 94 -20.28 2.16 14.28
CA LYS A 94 -21.50 1.91 13.48
C LYS A 94 -21.25 0.62 12.69
N SER A 95 -22.01 -0.45 12.96
CA SER A 95 -23.39 -0.74 12.49
C SER A 95 -23.36 -1.41 11.12
#